data_AF-A0A8T7M4X7-F1
#
_entry.id   AF-A0A8T7M4X7-F1
#
_cell.length_a   1.000
_cell.length_b   1.000
_cell.length_c   1.000
_cell.angle_alpha   90.00
_cell.angle_beta   90.00
_cell.angle_gamma   90.00
#
_symmetry.space_group_name_H-M   'P 1'
#
loop_
_entity.id
_entity.type
_entity.pdbx_description
1 polymer ?
#
loop_
_entity_poly.entity_id
_entity_poly.type
_entity_poly.pdbx_seq_one_letter_code
_entity_poly.pdbx_strand_id
1 'polypeptide(L)' 'MSSLSGTKEELENSWRILAQCWEQTKTVWDDKARRDFETAYWSALEPLSLAAQRELANLAQVINQAQRNVK' A
#
# COMPACT_ATOMS: atom_id res chain seq x y z
N MET A 1 -3.30 -11.55 19.04
CA MET A 1 -4.10 -11.29 17.83
C MET A 1 -3.56 -10.03 17.22
N SER A 2 -2.89 -10.11 16.07
CA SER A 2 -2.46 -8.94 15.32
C SER A 2 -3.70 -8.10 15.03
N SER A 3 -3.80 -6.90 15.59
CA SER A 3 -4.95 -6.04 15.30
C SER A 3 -4.88 -5.69 13.82
N LEU A 4 -6.03 -5.68 13.14
CA LEU A 4 -6.12 -5.29 11.73
C LEU A 4 -5.46 -3.92 11.47
N SER A 5 -5.50 -3.04 12.47
CA SER A 5 -4.80 -1.75 12.49
C SER A 5 -3.28 -1.89 12.35
N GLY A 6 -2.65 -2.83 13.06
CA GLY A 6 -1.21 -3.06 12.96
C GLY A 6 -0.80 -3.54 11.57
N THR A 7 -1.55 -4.48 10.99
CA THR A 7 -1.30 -4.95 9.62
C THR A 7 -1.52 -3.86 8.57
N LYS A 8 -2.50 -2.97 8.79
CA LYS A 8 -2.71 -1.80 7.94
C LYS A 8 -1.50 -0.85 7.98
N GLU A 9 -1.02 -0.50 9.17
CA GLU A 9 0.14 0.38 9.34
C GLU A 9 1.42 -0.21 8.72
N GLU A 10 1.63 -1.52 8.86
CA GLU A 10 2.75 -2.22 8.23
C GLU A 10 2.68 -2.17 6.70
N LEU A 11 1.48 -2.37 6.12
CA LEU A 11 1.28 -2.29 4.67
C LEU A 11 1.50 -0.85 4.15
N GLU A 12 0.96 0.16 4.84
CA GLU A 12 1.14 1.57 4.48
C GLU A 12 2.62 1.97 4.53
N ASN A 13 3.34 1.57 5.58
CA ASN A 13 4.76 1.85 5.71
C ASN A 13 5.59 1.13 4.64
N SER A 14 5.33 -0.15 4.40
CA SER A 14 6.05 -0.93 3.39
C SER A 14 5.84 -0.36 1.99
N TRP A 15 4.59 0.02 1.66
CA TRP A 15 4.27 0.68 0.40
C TRP A 15 4.97 2.03 0.25
N ARG A 16 4.95 2.86 1.30
CA ARG A 16 5.63 4.16 1.30
C ARG A 16 7.13 4.02 1.04
N ILE A 17 7.79 3.06 1.69
CA ILE A 17 9.23 2.79 1.51
C ILE A 17 9.50 2.35 0.06
N LEU A 18 8.67 1.43 -0.46
CA LEU A 18 8.82 0.93 -1.82
C LEU A 18 8.62 2.04 -2.86
N ALA A 19 7.58 2.86 -2.71
CA ALA A 19 7.33 4.00 -3.60
C ALA A 19 8.48 5.02 -3.56
N GLN A 20 8.99 5.34 -2.37
CA GLN A 20 10.14 6.22 -2.24
C GLN A 20 11.40 5.65 -2.93
N CYS A 21 11.65 4.35 -2.78
CA CYS A 21 12.75 3.66 -3.45
C CYS A 21 12.59 3.70 -4.98
N TRP A 22 11.37 3.53 -5.47
CA TRP A 22 11.07 3.63 -6.89
C TRP A 22 11.30 5.05 -7.43
N GLU A 23 10.85 6.08 -6.72
CA GLU A 23 11.12 7.48 -7.09
C GLU A 23 12.63 7.78 -7.18
N GLN A 24 13.41 7.29 -6.21
CA GLN A 24 14.86 7.42 -6.23
C GLN A 24 15.49 6.66 -7.41
N THR A 25 15.01 5.45 -7.69
CA THR A 25 15.51 4.63 -8.80
C THR A 25 15.27 5.32 -10.15
N LYS A 26 14.12 5.97 -10.33
CA LYS A 26 13.81 6.76 -11.55
C LYS A 26 14.78 7.92 -11.79
N THR A 27 15.52 8.39 -10.78
CA THR A 27 16.55 9.42 -10.99
C THR A 27 17.83 8.90 -11.64
N VAL A 28 18.06 7.58 -11.54
CA VAL A 28 19.22 6.89 -12.12
C VAL A 28 18.83 6.16 -13.41
N TRP A 29 17.61 5.61 -13.45
CA TRP A 29 17.08 4.90 -14.60
C TRP A 29 16.30 5.87 -15.51
N ASP A 30 16.99 6.46 -16.48
CA ASP A 30 16.41 7.37 -17.47
C ASP A 30 16.17 6.69 -18.85
N ASP A 31 16.06 5.36 -18.86
CA ASP A 31 16.11 4.58 -20.10
C ASP A 31 14.98 3.55 -20.24
N LYS A 32 15.23 2.54 -21.07
CA LYS A 32 14.30 1.45 -21.32
C LYS A 32 13.98 0.63 -20.06
N ALA A 33 14.95 0.46 -19.14
CA ALA A 33 14.76 -0.34 -17.93
C ALA A 33 13.67 0.27 -17.02
N ARG A 34 13.62 1.61 -16.91
CA ARG A 34 12.54 2.30 -16.20
C ARG A 34 11.18 1.99 -16.82
N ARG A 35 11.04 2.20 -18.14
CA ARG A 35 9.76 2.00 -18.84
C ARG A 35 9.28 0.55 -18.76
N ASP A 36 10.19 -0.40 -18.92
CA ASP A 36 9.88 -1.82 -18.84
C ASP A 36 9.40 -2.19 -17.43
N PHE A 37 10.11 -1.76 -16.39
CA PHE A 37 9.74 -2.05 -15.02
C PHE A 37 8.42 -1.38 -14.62
N GLU A 38 8.23 -0.12 -15.03
CA GLU A 38 7.03 0.64 -14.75
C GLU A 38 5.80 -0.05 -15.35
N THR A 39 5.90 -0.43 -16.63
CA THR A 39 4.81 -1.08 -17.36
C THR A 39 4.53 -2.50 -16.87
N ALA A 40 5.58 -3.27 -16.60
CA ALA A 40 5.43 -4.69 -16.25
C ALA A 40 5.01 -4.91 -14.79
N TYR A 41 5.40 -4.03 -13.88
CA TYR A 41 5.24 -4.25 -12.44
C TYR A 41 4.59 -3.06 -11.73
N TRP A 42 5.13 -1.85 -11.89
CA TRP A 42 4.70 -0.71 -11.08
C TRP A 42 3.26 -0.29 -11.35
N SER A 43 2.87 -0.16 -12.63
CA SER A 43 1.54 0.29 -13.04
C SER A 43 0.41 -0.64 -12.60
N ALA A 44 0.69 -1.94 -12.44
CA ALA A 44 -0.28 -2.88 -11.90
C ALA A 44 -0.30 -2.88 -10.36
N LEU A 45 0.88 -2.78 -9.73
CA LEU A 45 1.02 -2.87 -8.29
C LEU A 45 0.46 -1.65 -7.55
N GLU A 46 0.74 -0.44 -8.03
CA GLU A 46 0.30 0.81 -7.41
C GLU A 46 -1.21 0.89 -7.14
N PRO A 47 -2.10 0.69 -8.13
CA PRO A 47 -3.54 0.75 -7.88
C PRO A 47 -4.01 -0.36 -6.93
N LEU A 48 -3.41 -1.56 -7.00
CA LEU A 48 -3.74 -2.67 -6.11
C LEU A 48 -3.36 -2.38 -4.65
N SER A 49 -2.17 -1.84 -4.41
CA SER A 49 -1.70 -1.45 -3.08
C SER A 49 -2.57 -0.35 -2.47
N LEU A 50 -2.94 0.66 -3.26
CA LEU A 50 -3.85 1.73 -2.81
C LEU A 50 -5.27 1.21 -2.51
N ALA A 51 -5.79 0.31 -3.34
CA ALA A 51 -7.08 -0.33 -3.09
C ALA A 51 -7.06 -1.16 -1.80
N ALA A 52 -6.02 -1.97 -1.58
CA ALA A 52 -5.86 -2.77 -0.38
C ALA A 52 -5.81 -1.91 0.89
N GLN A 53 -5.07 -0.79 0.88
CA GLN A 53 -5.01 0.14 2.02
C GLN A 53 -6.38 0.75 2.35
N ARG A 54 -7.16 1.12 1.33
CA ARG A 54 -8.53 1.65 1.51
C ARG A 54 -9.45 0.60 2.12
N GLU A 55 -9.43 -0.63 1.61
CA GLU A 55 -10.28 -1.69 2.14
C GLU A 55 -9.91 -2.07 3.58
N LEU A 56 -8.62 -2.13 3.91
CA LEU A 56 -8.17 -2.34 5.29
C LEU A 56 -8.60 -1.20 6.22
N ALA A 57 -8.59 0.06 5.75
CA ALA A 57 -9.09 1.19 6.51
C ALA A 57 -10.61 1.08 6.76
N ASN A 58 -11.38 0.71 5.74
CA ASN A 58 -12.82 0.49 5.85
C ASN A 58 -13.14 -0.62 6.86
N LEU A 59 -12.46 -1.77 6.75
CA LEU A 59 -12.64 -2.90 7.67
C LEU A 59 -12.28 -2.53 9.11
N ALA A 60 -11.19 -1.79 9.33
CA ALA A 60 -10.82 -1.32 10.65
C ALA A 60 -11.90 -0.41 11.26
N GLN A 61 -12.50 0.48 10.45
CA GLN A 61 -13.61 1.32 10.89
C GLN A 61 -14.85 0.50 11.25
N VAL A 62 -15.23 -0.48 10.43
CA VAL A 62 -16.39 -1.36 10.68
C VAL A 62 -16.20 -2.16 11.96
N ILE A 63 -15.02 -2.75 12.17
CA ILE A 63 -14.70 -3.51 13.39
C ILE A 63 -14.79 -2.60 14.63
N ASN A 64 -14.22 -1.39 14.57
CA ASN A 64 -14.29 -0.43 15.66
C ASN A 64 -15.74 -0.03 15.99
N GLN A 65 -16.59 0.15 14.97
CA GLN A 65 -18.01 0.45 15.17
C GLN A 65 -18.76 -0.73 15.79
N ALA A 66 -18.52 -1.96 15.31
CA ALA A 66 -19.13 -3.15 15.88
C ALA A 66 -18.75 -3.35 17.36
N GLN A 67 -17.47 -3.12 17.71
CA GLN A 67 -17.00 -3.19 19.10
C GLN A 67 -17.68 -2.14 20.01
N ARG A 68 -17.99 -0.95 19.49
CA ARG A 68 -18.71 0.10 20.24
C ARG A 68 -20.18 -0.25 20.47
N ASN A 69 -20.82 -0.95 19.53
CA ASN A 69 -22.23 -1.32 19.63
C ASN A 69 -22.48 -2.54 20.57
N VAL A 70 -21.44 -3.34 20.84
CA VAL A 70 -21.51 -4.52 21.73
C VAL A 70 -21.15 -4.17 23.18
N LYS A 71 -20.58 -2.99 23.43
CA LYS A 71 -20.39 -2.42 24.78
C LYS A 71 -21.62 -1.63 25.21
#